data_AF-A0AAW4PIV3-F1
#
_entry.id   AF-A0AAW4PIV3-F1
#
_cell.length_a   1.000
_cell.length_b   1.000
_cell.length_c   1.000
_cell.angle_alpha   90.00
_cell.angle_beta   90.00
_cell.angle_gamma   90.00
#
_symmetry.space_group_name_H-M   'P 1'
#
loop_
_entity.id
_entity.type
_entity.pdbx_description
1 polymer ?
#
loop_
_entity_poly.entity_id
_entity_poly.type
_entity_poly.pdbx_seq_one_letter_code
_entity_poly.pdbx_strand_id
1 'polypeptide(L)' 'MASSTDSSAPVDDEVRQLYEQYQAVESAEERREIASEMGKLDGRRHAEIYAALETE' A
#
# COMPACT_ATOMS: atom_id res chain seq x y z
N MET A 1 17.41 1.24 -17.55
CA MET A 1 17.16 1.46 -16.11
C MET A 1 15.87 2.24 -16.00
N ALA A 2 14.72 1.55 -16.03
CA ALA A 2 13.42 2.18 -15.94
C ALA A 2 13.20 2.63 -14.49
N SER A 3 13.10 3.94 -14.30
CA SER A 3 12.73 4.55 -13.03
C SER A 3 11.22 4.39 -12.84
N SER A 4 10.78 3.19 -12.47
CA SER A 4 9.36 2.93 -12.13
C SER A 4 8.99 3.43 -10.73
N THR A 5 9.90 4.10 -10.04
CA THR A 5 9.77 4.53 -8.63
C THR A 5 8.89 5.78 -8.44
N ASP A 6 8.64 6.55 -9.49
CA ASP A 6 7.91 7.82 -9.38
C ASP A 6 6.41 7.62 -9.10
N SER A 7 5.82 6.53 -9.60
CA SER A 7 4.39 6.21 -9.38
C SER A 7 4.12 5.53 -8.03
N SER A 8 5.13 4.94 -7.38
CA SER A 8 4.97 4.21 -6.10
C SER A 8 5.17 5.08 -4.86
N ALA A 9 5.90 6.20 -4.96
CA ALA A 9 6.12 7.13 -3.85
C ALA A 9 4.85 7.57 -3.09
N PRO A 10 3.72 7.95 -3.76
CA PRO A 10 2.52 8.33 -3.04
C PRO A 10 1.84 7.16 -2.31
N VAL A 11 1.93 5.93 -2.84
CA VAL A 11 1.37 4.73 -2.21
C VAL A 11 2.21 4.33 -0.99
N ASP A 12 3.53 4.44 -1.09
CA ASP A 12 4.45 4.14 0.03
C ASP A 12 4.24 5.11 1.21
N ASP A 13 3.98 6.40 0.92
CA ASP A 13 3.67 7.40 1.95
C ASP A 13 2.31 7.16 2.62
N GLU A 14 1.31 6.68 1.89
CA GLU A 14 -0.01 6.33 2.39
C GLU A 14 0.03 5.08 3.29
N VAL A 15 0.75 4.04 2.86
CA VAL A 15 0.97 2.82 3.67
C VAL A 15 1.70 3.15 4.97
N ARG A 16 2.70 4.05 4.93
CA ARG A 16 3.40 4.51 6.14
C ARG A 16 2.44 5.18 7.13
N GLN A 17 1.58 6.09 6.67
CA GLN A 17 0.60 6.76 7.54
C GLN A 17 -0.42 5.79 8.15
N LEU A 18 -0.89 4.81 7.36
CA LEU A 18 -1.78 3.77 7.88
C LEU A 18 -1.07 2.90 8.92
N TYR A 19 0.20 2.57 8.72
CA TYR A 19 0.96 1.80 9.71
C TYR A 19 1.14 2.56 11.04
N GLU A 20 1.40 3.86 10.98
CA GLU A 20 1.46 4.71 12.18
C GLU A 20 0.11 4.76 12.91
N GLN A 21 -0.99 4.89 12.18
CA GLN A 21 -2.34 4.84 12.76
C GLN A 21 -2.64 3.48 13.38
N TYR A 22 -2.29 2.38 12.71
CA TYR A 22 -2.46 1.02 13.22
C TYR A 22 -1.78 0.80 14.57
N GLN A 23 -0.59 1.39 14.75
CA GLN A 23 0.15 1.33 16.02
C GLN A 23 -0.45 2.22 17.10
N ALA A 24 -1.09 3.33 16.72
CA ALA A 24 -1.67 4.29 17.65
C ALA A 24 -3.05 3.86 18.18
N VAL A 25 -3.84 3.10 17.41
CA VAL A 25 -5.16 2.66 17.84
C VAL A 25 -5.11 1.50 18.83
N GLU A 26 -5.96 1.56 19.85
CA GLU A 26 -6.07 0.52 20.88
C GLU A 26 -7.16 -0.52 20.55
N SER A 27 -8.16 -0.14 19.74
CA SER A 27 -9.26 -1.02 19.38
C SER A 27 -8.84 -2.07 18.35
N ALA A 28 -9.17 -3.32 18.63
CA ALA A 28 -8.97 -4.42 17.67
C ALA A 28 -9.86 -4.30 16.42
N GLU A 29 -10.96 -3.55 16.50
CA GLU A 29 -11.82 -3.26 15.35
C GLU A 29 -11.15 -2.25 14.42
N GLU A 30 -10.67 -1.12 14.97
CA GLU A 30 -9.94 -0.10 14.22
C GLU A 30 -8.64 -0.65 13.62
N ARG A 31 -7.89 -1.48 14.36
CA ARG A 31 -6.70 -2.17 13.83
C ARG A 31 -7.03 -3.05 12.62
N ARG A 32 -8.17 -3.75 12.65
CA ARG A 32 -8.59 -4.62 11.53
C ARG A 32 -8.97 -3.80 10.32
N GLU A 33 -9.64 -2.67 10.50
CA GLU A 33 -9.98 -1.76 9.42
C GLU A 33 -8.71 -1.20 8.76
N ILE A 34 -7.77 -0.69 9.55
CA ILE A 34 -6.51 -0.14 9.04
C ILE A 34 -5.67 -1.21 8.32
N ALA A 35 -5.61 -2.43 8.86
CA ALA A 35 -4.95 -3.55 8.19
C ALA A 35 -5.61 -3.93 6.86
N SER A 36 -6.95 -3.81 6.77
CA SER A 36 -7.67 -4.05 5.52
C SER A 36 -7.35 -2.98 4.47
N GLU A 37 -7.23 -1.72 4.86
CA GLU A 37 -6.85 -0.64 3.92
C GLU A 37 -5.41 -0.81 3.42
N MET A 38 -4.46 -1.14 4.29
CA MET A 38 -3.08 -1.46 3.89
C MET A 38 -3.04 -2.59 2.85
N GLY A 39 -3.85 -3.64 3.03
CA GLY A 39 -3.93 -4.76 2.08
C GLY A 39 -4.48 -4.39 0.70
N LYS A 40 -5.43 -3.43 0.63
CA LYS A 40 -5.95 -2.93 -0.66
C LYS A 40 -4.89 -2.15 -1.43
N LEU A 41 -4.10 -1.32 -0.74
CA LEU A 41 -3.00 -0.56 -1.35
C LEU A 41 -1.92 -1.49 -1.89
N ASP A 42 -1.54 -2.51 -1.11
CA ASP A 42 -0.56 -3.52 -1.56
C ASP A 42 -1.08 -4.29 -2.78
N GLY A 43 -2.35 -4.70 -2.77
CA GLY A 43 -2.99 -5.35 -3.92
C GLY A 43 -2.99 -4.49 -5.19
N ARG A 44 -3.23 -3.17 -5.05
CA ARG A 44 -3.16 -2.23 -6.18
C ARG A 44 -1.74 -2.13 -6.74
N ARG A 45 -0.74 -1.95 -5.87
CA ARG A 45 0.68 -1.90 -6.27
C ARG A 45 1.09 -3.17 -7.01
N HIS A 46 0.64 -4.31 -6.50
CA HIS A 46 0.94 -5.61 -7.09
C HIS A 46 0.26 -5.79 -8.46
N ALA A 47 -0.96 -5.28 -8.64
CA ALA A 47 -1.65 -5.25 -9.94
C ALA A 47 -0.93 -4.34 -10.96
N GLU A 48 -0.45 -3.17 -10.53
CA GLU A 48 0.35 -2.27 -11.39
C GLU A 48 1.68 -2.93 -11.82
N ILE A 49 2.34 -3.67 -10.93
CA ILE A 49 3.55 -4.45 -11.24
C ILE A 49 3.23 -5.56 -12.26
N TYR A 50 2.16 -6.34 -12.06
CA TYR A 50 1.79 -7.38 -13.03
C TYR A 50 1.39 -6.80 -14.38
N ALA A 51 0.66 -5.69 -14.42
CA ALA A 51 0.31 -5.02 -15.68
C ALA A 51 1.57 -4.56 -16.43
N ALA A 52 2.59 -4.06 -15.72
CA ALA A 52 3.86 -3.67 -16.32
C ALA A 52 4.66 -4.88 -16.87
N LEU A 53 4.56 -6.05 -16.23
CA LEU A 53 5.22 -7.30 -16.66
C LEU A 53 4.51 -8.00 -17.83
N GLU A 54 3.19 -7.88 -17.95
CA GLU A 54 2.42 -8.48 -19.06
C GLU A 54 2.65 -7.77 -20.41
N THR A 55 3.20 -6.55 -20.37
CA THR A 55 3.55 -5.75 -21.56
C THR A 55 4.97 -5.96 -22.11
N GLU A 56 5.72 -6.97 -21.63
CA GLU A 56 7.04 -7.37 -22.18
C GLU A 56 6.97 -8.53 -23.20
#